data_AF-A0A2I0HS49-F1
#
_entry.id   AF-A0A2I0HS49-F1
#
_cell.length_a   1.000
_cell.length_b   1.000
_cell.length_c   1.000
_cell.angle_alpha   90.00
_cell.angle_beta   90.00
_cell.angle_gamma   90.00
#
_symmetry.space_group_name_H-M   'P 1'
#
loop_
_entity.id
_entity.type
_entity.pdbx_description
1 polymer ?
#
loop_
_entity_poly.entity_id
_entity_poly.type
_entity_poly.pdbx_seq_one_letter_code
_entity_poly.pdbx_strand_id
1 'polypeptide(L)' 'MKQPKIVLLIFVSGKIVLTGAKVRDEIYTAFENIYPVLREFRKVQQWFLVFRQQLGLLADVCRAWLKID' A
#
# COMPACT_ATOMS: atom_id res chain seq x y z
N MET A 1 18.89 -11.78 23.93
CA MET A 1 17.84 -12.34 23.05
C MET A 1 17.91 -11.61 21.72
N LYS A 2 18.10 -12.32 20.59
CA LYS A 2 18.15 -11.67 19.27
C LYS A 2 16.73 -11.28 18.88
N GLN A 3 16.47 -9.99 18.64
CA GLN A 3 15.20 -9.54 18.07
C GLN A 3 14.96 -10.27 16.74
N PRO A 4 13.73 -10.76 16.47
CA PRO A 4 13.43 -11.44 15.21
C PRO A 4 13.68 -10.48 14.05
N LYS A 5 14.48 -10.93 13.08
CA LYS A 5 14.78 -10.17 11.87
C LYS A 5 13.62 -10.35 10.90
N ILE A 6 12.67 -9.43 10.94
CA ILE A 6 11.53 -9.39 10.01
C ILE A 6 11.90 -8.46 8.86
N VAL A 7 11.62 -8.90 7.64
CA VAL A 7 11.88 -8.13 6.41
C VAL A 7 10.55 -7.71 5.80
N LEU A 8 10.41 -6.42 5.51
CA LEU A 8 9.23 -5.84 4.87
C LEU A 8 9.56 -5.43 3.44
N LEU A 9 8.71 -5.83 2.50
CA LEU A 9 8.76 -5.46 1.09
C LEU A 9 7.48 -4.71 0.73
N ILE A 10 7.62 -3.47 0.24
CA ILE A 10 6.49 -2.59 -0.10
C ILE A 10 6.48 -2.35 -1.60
N PHE A 11 5.36 -2.66 -2.25
CA PHE A 11 5.16 -2.41 -3.67
C PHE A 11 4.49 -1.06 -3.90
N VAL A 12 4.76 -0.46 -5.07
CA VAL A 12 4.19 0.84 -5.48
C VAL A 12 2.66 0.80 -5.59
N SER A 13 2.08 -0.39 -5.76
CA SER A 13 0.63 -0.64 -5.74
C SER A 13 -0.01 -0.56 -4.35
N GLY A 14 0.79 -0.48 -3.28
CA GLY A 14 0.33 -0.53 -1.89
C GLY A 14 0.23 -1.95 -1.32
N LYS A 15 0.61 -2.98 -2.08
CA LYS A 15 0.77 -4.36 -1.58
C LYS A 15 1.99 -4.41 -0.64
N ILE A 16 1.84 -5.02 0.54
CA ILE A 16 2.91 -5.17 1.55
C ILE A 16 3.12 -6.66 1.80
N VAL A 17 4.38 -7.10 1.74
CA VAL A 17 4.79 -8.48 2.03
C VAL A 17 5.72 -8.48 3.23
N LEU A 18 5.36 -9.23 4.27
CA LEU A 18 6.19 -9.43 5.47
C LEU A 18 6.73 -10.86 5.47
N THR A 19 8.03 -11.01 5.71
CA THR A 19 8.70 -12.32 5.79
C THR A 19 9.62 -12.41 7.01
N GLY A 20 9.92 -13.64 7.43
CA GLY A 20 10.86 -13.90 8.54
C GLY A 20 10.23 -13.99 9.93
N ALA A 21 8.89 -13.93 10.05
CA ALA A 21 8.19 -14.17 11.30
C ALA A 21 7.99 -15.67 11.58
N LYS A 22 8.19 -16.10 12.83
CA LYS A 22 7.95 -17.49 13.27
C LYS A 22 6.55 -17.69 13.81
N VAL A 23 5.98 -16.64 14.40
CA VAL A 23 4.63 -16.62 14.96
C VAL A 23 3.85 -15.43 14.41
N ARG A 24 2.52 -15.52 14.42
CA ARG A 24 1.66 -14.44 13.89
C ARG A 24 1.79 -13.14 14.70
N ASP A 25 1.98 -13.23 16.00
CA ASP A 25 2.09 -12.06 16.89
C ASP A 25 3.31 -11.18 16.58
N GLU A 26 4.39 -11.79 16.09
CA GLU A 26 5.57 -11.08 15.60
C GLU A 26 5.24 -10.22 14.37
N ILE A 27 4.33 -10.69 13.50
CA ILE A 27 3.88 -9.94 12.32
C ILE A 27 3.09 -8.71 12.76
N TYR A 28 2.16 -8.88 13.70
CA TYR A 28 1.35 -7.77 14.21
C TYR A 28 2.23 -6.71 14.89
N THR A 29 3.15 -7.15 15.76
CA THR A 29 4.07 -6.25 16.46
C THR A 29 4.95 -5.48 15.46
N ALA A 30 5.49 -6.15 14.44
CA ALA A 30 6.28 -5.49 13.40
C ALA A 30 5.45 -4.48 12.60
N PHE A 31 4.20 -4.82 12.30
CA PHE A 31 3.29 -3.96 11.57
C PHE A 31 2.94 -2.71 12.37
N GLU A 32 2.64 -2.84 13.68
CA GLU A 32 2.35 -1.71 14.57
C GLU A 32 3.52 -0.73 14.66
N ASN A 33 4.75 -1.24 14.70
CA ASN A 33 5.95 -0.41 14.74
C ASN A 33 6.19 0.39 13.45
N ILE A 34 5.88 -0.18 12.27
CA ILE A 34 6.10 0.49 10.97
C ILE A 34 4.91 1.36 10.53
N TYR A 35 3.70 1.03 10.99
CA TYR A 35 2.47 1.72 10.64
C TYR A 35 2.52 3.26 10.76
N PRO A 36 3.10 3.88 11.81
CA PRO A 36 3.21 5.33 11.87
C PRO A 36 4.04 5.92 10.72
N VAL A 37 5.13 5.25 10.33
CA VAL A 37 5.98 5.67 9.19
C VAL A 37 5.18 5.60 7.89
N LEU A 38 4.46 4.50 7.65
CA LEU A 38 3.63 4.36 6.46
C LEU A 38 2.51 5.42 6.40
N ARG A 39 1.98 5.84 7.55
CA ARG A 39 0.97 6.89 7.62
C ARG A 39 1.56 8.25 7.24
N GLU A 40 2.78 8.56 7.68
CA GLU A 40 3.47 9.81 7.37
C GLU A 40 3.74 9.96 5.86
N PHE A 41 4.15 8.88 5.19
CA PHE A 41 4.43 8.87 3.76
C PHE A 41 3.23 8.52 2.88
N ARG A 42 2.00 8.55 3.42
CA ARG A 42 0.80 8.29 2.63
C ARG A 42 0.71 9.33 1.52
N LYS A 43 0.95 8.90 0.27
CA LYS A 43 0.59 9.70 -0.91
C LYS A 43 -0.92 9.90 -0.93
N VAL A 44 -1.37 11.08 -0.52
CA VAL A 44 -2.68 11.59 -0.90
C VAL A 44 -2.64 11.68 -2.42
N GLN A 45 -3.39 10.82 -3.10
CA GLN A 45 -3.49 10.77 -4.55
C GLN A 45 -3.96 12.14 -5.07
N GLN A 46 -3.02 13.04 -5.33
CA GLN A 46 -3.21 14.33 -6.01
C GLN A 46 -3.81 14.14 -7.42
N TRP A 47 -3.82 12.90 -7.91
CA TRP A 47 -4.39 12.49 -9.18
C TRP A 47 -5.89 12.69 -9.29
N PHE A 48 -6.67 12.63 -8.19
CA PHE A 48 -8.10 12.92 -8.26
C PHE A 48 -8.42 14.40 -8.57
N LEU A 49 -7.50 15.33 -8.27
CA LEU A 49 -7.71 16.75 -8.57
C LEU A 49 -7.32 17.11 -10.01
N VAL A 50 -6.35 16.42 -10.61
CA VAL A 50 -5.95 16.66 -12.01
C VAL A 50 -6.92 15.98 -13.00
N PHE A 51 -7.49 14.83 -12.66
CA PHE A 51 -8.36 14.09 -13.58
C PHE A 51 -9.80 14.62 -13.67
N ARG A 52 -10.21 15.53 -12.78
CA ARG A 52 -11.60 16.04 -12.76
C ARG A 52 -11.88 17.17 -13.75
N GLN A 53 -10.86 17.72 -14.41
CA GLN A 53 -11.04 18.85 -15.33
C GLN A 53 -11.05 18.44 -16.82
N GLN A 54 -10.85 17.16 -17.14
CA GLN A 54 -10.68 16.75 -18.54
C GLN A 54 -11.29 15.38 -18.86
N LEU A 55 -12.55 15.12 -18.51
CA LEU A 55 -13.27 13.94 -19.03
C LEU A 55 -14.78 14.09 -18.96
N GLY A 56 -15.34 14.77 -19.96
CA GLY A 56 -16.75 14.68 -20.34
C GLY A 56 -17.04 13.61 -21.40
N LEU A 57 -16.11 12.70 -21.74
CA LEU A 57 -16.31 11.83 -22.92
C LEU A 57 -15.61 10.46 -22.95
N LEU A 58 -15.32 9.83 -21.81
CA LEU A 58 -14.72 8.48 -21.81
C LEU A 58 -15.05 7.68 -20.54
N ALA A 59 -16.34 7.52 -20.26
CA ALA A 59 -16.82 6.72 -19.11
C ALA A 59 -16.62 5.20 -19.25
N ASP A 60 -16.17 4.70 -20.41
CA ASP A 60 -16.15 3.26 -20.70
C ASP A 60 -14.78 2.58 -20.57
N VAL A 61 -13.66 3.31 -20.68
CA VAL A 61 -12.33 2.67 -20.64
C VAL A 61 -11.78 2.50 -19.22
N CYS A 62 -12.13 3.38 -18.28
CA CYS A 62 -11.62 3.31 -16.90
C CYS A 62 -12.16 2.10 -16.11
N ARG A 63 -13.27 1.48 -16.51
CA ARG A 63 -13.82 0.31 -15.81
C ARG A 63 -13.05 -0.99 -16.09
N ALA A 64 -12.29 -1.06 -17.19
CA ALA A 64 -11.54 -2.26 -17.56
C ALA A 64 -10.22 -2.40 -16.77
N TRP A 65 -9.62 -1.28 -16.36
CA TRP A 65 -8.32 -1.29 -15.66
C TRP A 65 -8.40 -1.56 -14.15
N LEU A 66 -9.58 -1.48 -13.54
CA LEU A 66 -9.75 -1.70 -12.09
C LEU A 66 -10.01 -3.17 -11.72
N LYS A 67 -10.01 -4.11 -12.67
CA LYS A 67 -10.34 -5.52 -12.43
C LYS A 67 -9.16 -6.49 -12.60
N ILE A 68 -7.96 -5.95 -12.83
CA ILE A 68 -6.75 -6.75 -13.08
C ILE A 68 -5.70 -6.63 -11.96
N ASP A 69 -5.92 -5.81 -10.93
CA ASP A 69 -5.00 -5.69 -9.79
C ASP A 69 -5.57 -6.13 -8.43
#